data_AF-A0A816MXM4-F1
#
_entry.id   AF-A0A816MXM4-F1
#
_cell.length_a   1.000
_cell.length_b   1.000
_cell.length_c   1.000
_cell.angle_alpha   90.00
_cell.angle_beta   90.00
_cell.angle_gamma   90.00
#
_symmetry.space_group_name_H-M   'P 1'
#
loop_
_entity.id
_entity.type
_entity.pdbx_description
1 polymer ?
#
loop_
_entity_poly.entity_id
_entity_poly.type
_entity_poly.pdbx_seq_one_letter_code
_entity_poly.pdbx_strand_id
1 'polypeptide(L)'
;MGYVKPPIFTLCVGNAWGEAALLLTAGAKGNRSALPSSTIMIKQPIARFQGQATDVEIARKEINHIKTEMVKLYSKHIGKSPEQIEADMKRPKYFSPSEAVEYGIIDKVVYNERGSQDRGVVSDLKKAQLI
;
A
#
# COMPACT_ATOMS: atom_id res chain seq x y z
N MET A 1 -7.83 2.26 -10.62
CA MET A 1 -8.69 1.42 -11.46
C MET A 1 -9.68 2.31 -12.21
N GLY A 2 -9.41 2.62 -13.48
CA GLY A 2 -10.13 3.70 -14.20
C GLY A 2 -10.64 3.36 -15.59
N TYR A 3 -10.46 2.13 -16.08
CA TYR A 3 -10.95 1.75 -17.41
C TYR A 3 -12.47 1.49 -17.41
N VAL A 4 -12.97 0.86 -16.37
CA VAL A 4 -14.38 0.53 -16.23
C VAL A 4 -15.18 1.71 -15.65
N LYS A 5 -16.41 1.90 -16.13
CA LYS A 5 -17.31 2.98 -15.69
C LYS A 5 -17.77 2.87 -14.23
N PRO A 6 -18.11 1.68 -13.70
CA PRO A 6 -18.59 1.57 -12.32
C PRO A 6 -17.51 1.96 -11.28
N PRO A 7 -17.89 2.60 -10.16
CA PRO A 7 -16.97 2.81 -9.06
C PRO A 7 -16.50 1.46 -8.48
N ILE A 8 -15.20 1.34 -8.23
CA ILE A 8 -14.61 0.12 -7.70
C ILE A 8 -14.43 0.23 -6.19
N PHE A 9 -15.00 -0.73 -5.47
CA PHE A 9 -14.93 -0.84 -4.02
C PHE A 9 -13.81 -1.81 -3.69
N THR A 10 -12.92 -1.42 -2.78
CA THR A 10 -11.80 -2.25 -2.37
C THR A 10 -11.93 -2.59 -0.89
N LEU A 11 -11.74 -3.87 -0.56
CA LEU A 11 -11.76 -4.37 0.81
C LEU A 11 -10.51 -5.20 1.07
N CYS A 12 -9.69 -4.78 2.01
CA CYS A 12 -8.60 -5.58 2.53
C CYS A 12 -9.11 -6.53 3.61
N VAL A 13 -8.84 -7.83 3.41
CA VAL A 13 -9.07 -8.90 4.37
C VAL A 13 -7.73 -9.58 4.63
N GLY A 14 -7.23 -9.52 5.86
CA GLY A 14 -5.93 -10.09 6.20
C GLY A 14 -4.78 -9.15 5.82
N ASN A 15 -4.26 -9.20 4.58
CA ASN A 15 -3.08 -8.41 4.21
C ASN A 15 -3.20 -7.80 2.81
N ALA A 16 -2.70 -6.57 2.66
CA ALA A 16 -2.47 -5.93 1.37
C ALA A 16 -1.05 -5.35 1.34
N TRP A 17 -0.11 -6.10 0.77
CA TRP A 17 1.32 -5.77 0.78
C TRP A 17 1.84 -5.52 -0.64
N GLY A 18 2.68 -4.50 -0.80
CA GLY A 18 3.30 -4.16 -2.09
C GLY A 18 2.26 -3.76 -3.14
N GLU A 19 2.17 -4.52 -4.21
CA GLU A 19 1.27 -4.30 -5.33
C GLU A 19 -0.20 -4.47 -4.91
N ALA A 20 -0.49 -5.33 -3.92
CA ALA A 20 -1.83 -5.45 -3.36
C ALA A 20 -2.28 -4.18 -2.61
N ALA A 21 -1.35 -3.50 -1.93
CA ALA A 21 -1.64 -2.20 -1.31
C ALA A 21 -1.93 -1.13 -2.38
N LEU A 22 -1.24 -1.18 -3.52
CA LEU A 22 -1.48 -0.27 -4.64
C LEU A 22 -2.88 -0.48 -5.21
N LEU A 23 -3.29 -1.75 -5.43
CA LEU A 23 -4.63 -2.09 -5.91
C LEU A 23 -5.71 -1.65 -4.92
N LEU A 24 -5.51 -1.89 -3.62
CA LEU A 24 -6.39 -1.41 -2.55
C LEU A 24 -6.58 0.12 -2.61
N THR A 25 -5.47 0.85 -2.73
CA THR A 25 -5.45 2.32 -2.80
C THR A 25 -6.13 2.84 -4.08
N ALA A 26 -6.07 2.08 -5.17
CA ALA A 26 -6.59 2.48 -6.48
C ALA A 26 -8.11 2.32 -6.66
N GLY A 27 -8.82 1.90 -5.61
CA GLY A 27 -10.28 1.93 -5.52
C GLY A 27 -10.86 3.34 -5.60
N ALA A 28 -12.17 3.44 -5.80
CA ALA A 28 -12.86 4.72 -5.81
C ALA A 28 -12.76 5.38 -4.43
N LYS A 29 -12.38 6.66 -4.40
CA LYS A 29 -12.27 7.44 -3.15
C LYS A 29 -13.60 7.41 -2.37
N GLY A 30 -13.52 7.17 -1.07
CA GLY A 30 -14.66 6.92 -0.19
C GLY A 30 -15.07 5.43 -0.08
N ASN A 31 -14.60 4.57 -1.00
CA ASN A 31 -14.96 3.16 -1.10
C ASN A 31 -13.77 2.21 -0.93
N ARG A 32 -12.68 2.68 -0.30
CA ARG A 32 -11.51 1.88 0.04
C ARG A 32 -11.59 1.50 1.52
N SER A 33 -11.51 0.22 1.84
CA SER A 33 -11.80 -0.26 3.19
C SER A 33 -10.89 -1.42 3.62
N ALA A 34 -10.77 -1.63 4.92
CA ALA A 34 -10.05 -2.77 5.50
C ALA A 34 -10.76 -3.30 6.76
N LEU A 35 -10.61 -4.59 7.05
CA LEU A 35 -11.03 -5.15 8.34
C LEU A 35 -10.05 -4.76 9.46
N PRO A 36 -10.48 -4.76 10.74
CA PRO A 36 -9.68 -4.25 11.86
C PRO A 36 -8.46 -5.09 12.18
N SER A 37 -8.39 -6.33 11.70
CA SER A 37 -7.23 -7.22 11.84
C SER A 37 -6.27 -7.15 10.65
N SER A 38 -6.57 -6.31 9.65
CA SER A 38 -5.80 -6.29 8.41
C SER A 38 -4.44 -5.61 8.59
N THR A 39 -3.46 -5.93 7.75
CA THR A 39 -2.19 -5.20 7.68
C THR A 39 -1.93 -4.72 6.26
N ILE A 40 -1.63 -3.43 6.13
CA ILE A 40 -1.25 -2.82 4.86
C ILE A 40 0.26 -2.54 4.89
N MET A 41 0.95 -2.75 3.77
CA MET A 41 2.37 -2.45 3.66
C MET A 41 2.72 -1.89 2.29
N ILE A 42 3.38 -0.73 2.26
CA ILE A 42 3.98 -0.18 1.04
C ILE A 42 5.49 -0.46 1.06
N LYS A 43 6.03 -0.74 -0.12
CA LYS A 43 7.47 -0.92 -0.37
C LYS A 43 7.78 -0.57 -1.81
N GLN A 44 9.02 -0.22 -2.08
CA GLN A 44 9.54 -0.16 -3.44
C GLN A 44 9.52 -1.56 -4.09
N PRO A 45 9.44 -1.64 -5.43
CA PRO A 45 9.53 -2.91 -6.14
C PRO A 45 10.90 -3.56 -5.87
N ILE A 46 10.90 -4.88 -5.74
CA ILE A 46 12.11 -5.67 -5.47
C ILE A 46 12.35 -6.57 -6.67
N ALA A 47 13.56 -6.51 -7.21
CA ALA A 47 13.99 -7.42 -8.25
C ALA A 47 15.44 -7.84 -8.04
N ARG A 48 15.78 -9.04 -8.53
CA ARG A 48 17.14 -9.60 -8.50
C ARG A 48 17.44 -10.08 -9.92
N PHE A 49 18.55 -9.61 -10.47
CA PHE A 49 18.98 -9.95 -11.83
C PHE A 49 20.49 -10.27 -11.80
N GLN A 50 20.90 -11.19 -12.67
CA GLN A 50 22.30 -11.57 -12.90
C GLN A 50 22.46 -11.95 -14.37
N GLY A 51 23.64 -11.73 -14.96
CA GLY A 51 23.89 -12.03 -16.37
C GLY A 51 24.85 -11.05 -17.02
N GLN A 52 24.76 -10.92 -18.34
CA GLN A 52 25.56 -9.98 -19.11
C GLN A 52 25.32 -8.53 -18.63
N ALA A 53 26.36 -7.71 -18.64
CA ALA A 53 26.29 -6.31 -18.20
C ALA A 53 25.17 -5.53 -18.91
N THR A 54 24.94 -5.80 -20.20
CA THR A 54 23.85 -5.21 -20.99
C THR A 54 22.46 -5.54 -20.42
N ASP A 55 22.22 -6.81 -20.09
CA ASP A 55 20.92 -7.27 -19.57
C ASP A 55 20.66 -6.70 -18.17
N VAL A 56 21.72 -6.63 -17.34
CA VAL A 56 21.64 -6.01 -16.01
C VAL A 56 21.27 -4.54 -16.13
N GLU A 57 21.84 -3.79 -17.09
CA GLU A 57 21.52 -2.38 -17.29
C GLU A 57 20.08 -2.18 -17.81
N ILE A 58 19.61 -3.04 -18.72
CA ILE A 58 18.21 -3.02 -19.18
C ILE A 58 17.25 -3.26 -18.01
N ALA A 59 17.50 -4.30 -17.21
CA ALA A 59 16.67 -4.63 -16.07
C ALA A 59 16.68 -3.53 -14.99
N ARG A 60 17.84 -2.88 -14.78
CA ARG A 60 17.98 -1.72 -13.89
C ARG A 60 17.14 -0.52 -14.36
N LYS A 61 17.09 -0.26 -15.67
CA LYS A 61 16.23 0.82 -16.21
C LYS A 61 14.75 0.49 -15.99
N GLU A 62 14.35 -0.75 -16.25
CA GLU A 62 12.96 -1.18 -16.09
C GLU A 62 12.48 -1.11 -14.64
N ILE A 63 13.27 -1.60 -13.68
CA ILE A 63 12.88 -1.53 -12.27
C ILE A 63 12.74 -0.10 -11.77
N ASN A 64 13.57 0.82 -12.27
CA ASN A 64 13.43 2.25 -11.96
C ASN A 64 12.17 2.84 -12.58
N HIS A 65 11.84 2.47 -13.82
CA HIS A 65 10.59 2.89 -14.46
C HIS A 65 9.37 2.44 -13.67
N ILE A 66 9.31 1.15 -13.30
CA ILE A 66 8.25 0.58 -12.45
C ILE A 66 8.14 1.34 -11.13
N LYS A 67 9.28 1.62 -10.46
CA LYS A 67 9.30 2.39 -9.21
C LYS A 67 8.68 3.77 -9.40
N THR A 68 9.09 4.50 -10.44
CA THR A 68 8.57 5.84 -10.74
C THR A 68 7.05 5.83 -10.98
N GLU A 69 6.55 4.87 -11.77
CA GLU A 69 5.10 4.76 -12.01
C GLU A 69 4.33 4.37 -10.75
N MET A 70 4.88 3.48 -9.92
CA MET A 70 4.28 3.11 -8.63
C MET A 70 4.16 4.32 -7.70
N VAL A 71 5.21 5.15 -7.61
CA VAL A 71 5.21 6.39 -6.83
C VAL A 71 4.14 7.37 -7.34
N LYS A 72 4.05 7.57 -8.65
CA LYS A 72 3.02 8.43 -9.26
C LYS A 72 1.61 7.96 -8.95
N LEU A 73 1.35 6.66 -9.08
CA LEU A 73 0.02 6.09 -8.80
C LEU A 73 -0.36 6.24 -7.32
N TYR A 74 0.56 5.95 -6.40
CA TYR A 74 0.33 6.18 -4.98
C TYR A 74 0.09 7.65 -4.67
N SER A 75 0.95 8.55 -5.17
CA SER A 75 0.79 9.99 -4.98
C SER A 75 -0.58 10.48 -5.45
N LYS A 76 -1.01 10.04 -6.64
CA LYS A 76 -2.34 10.34 -7.20
C LYS A 76 -3.50 9.89 -6.31
N HIS A 77 -3.43 8.68 -5.77
CA HIS A 77 -4.54 8.10 -5.01
C HIS A 77 -4.55 8.48 -3.52
N ILE A 78 -3.37 8.70 -2.93
CA ILE A 78 -3.19 9.04 -1.52
C ILE A 78 -3.28 10.56 -1.30
N GLY A 79 -2.84 11.36 -2.27
CA GLY A 79 -2.82 12.83 -2.17
C GLY A 79 -1.57 13.39 -1.47
N LYS A 80 -0.51 12.57 -1.30
CA LYS A 80 0.82 13.01 -0.83
C LYS A 80 1.73 13.31 -2.01
N SER A 81 2.79 14.09 -1.79
CA SER A 81 3.76 14.40 -2.85
C SER A 81 4.52 13.12 -3.29
N PRO A 82 4.96 13.04 -4.56
CA PRO A 82 5.79 11.93 -5.04
C PRO A 82 7.03 11.68 -4.17
N GLU A 83 7.69 12.76 -3.70
CA GLU A 83 8.90 12.70 -2.88
C GLU A 83 8.62 12.06 -1.51
N GLN A 84 7.47 12.40 -0.90
CA GLN A 84 7.06 11.80 0.37
C GLN A 84 6.76 10.31 0.20
N ILE A 85 6.03 9.94 -0.86
CA ILE A 85 5.74 8.53 -1.16
C ILE A 85 7.03 7.75 -1.40
N GLU A 86 7.95 8.29 -2.20
CA GLU A 86 9.23 7.65 -2.52
C GLU A 86 10.08 7.42 -1.25
N ALA A 87 10.15 8.41 -0.36
CA ALA A 87 10.84 8.29 0.91
C ALA A 87 10.21 7.21 1.81
N ASP A 88 8.87 7.21 1.91
CA ASP A 88 8.14 6.28 2.76
C ASP A 88 8.18 4.82 2.26
N MET A 89 8.29 4.59 0.95
CA MET A 89 8.39 3.24 0.37
C MET A 89 9.82 2.70 0.25
N LYS A 90 10.85 3.51 0.56
CA LYS A 90 12.26 3.10 0.46
C LYS A 90 12.56 1.82 1.25
N ARG A 91 11.86 1.62 2.36
CA ARG A 91 11.83 0.37 3.13
C ARG A 91 10.37 -0.06 3.33
N PRO A 92 10.11 -1.34 3.65
CA PRO A 92 8.77 -1.78 4.02
C PRO A 92 8.21 -0.92 5.16
N LYS A 93 7.10 -0.25 4.91
CA LYS A 93 6.37 0.54 5.90
C LYS A 93 5.02 -0.11 6.12
N TYR A 94 4.78 -0.57 7.34
CA TYR A 94 3.57 -1.28 7.75
C TYR A 94 2.60 -0.31 8.41
N PHE A 95 1.31 -0.53 8.14
CA PHE A 95 0.21 0.26 8.65
C PHE A 95 -0.82 -0.68 9.30
N SER A 96 -1.29 -0.29 10.48
CA SER A 96 -2.60 -0.74 10.93
C SER A 96 -3.70 -0.18 10.02
N PRO A 97 -4.91 -0.75 10.05
CA PRO A 97 -6.05 -0.20 9.33
C PRO A 97 -6.31 1.28 9.68
N SER A 98 -6.19 1.66 10.94
CA SER A 98 -6.36 3.06 11.37
C SER A 98 -5.27 3.99 10.81
N GLU A 99 -4.01 3.57 10.87
CA GLU A 99 -2.89 4.31 10.28
C GLU A 99 -3.02 4.41 8.75
N ALA A 100 -3.58 3.39 8.11
CA ALA A 100 -3.82 3.39 6.67
C ALA A 100 -4.93 4.38 6.27
N VAL A 101 -5.91 4.65 7.15
CA VAL A 101 -6.88 5.74 6.98
C VAL A 101 -6.17 7.09 7.09
N GLU A 102 -5.39 7.31 8.16
CA GLU A 102 -4.66 8.56 8.39
C GLU A 102 -3.64 8.85 7.27
N TYR A 103 -3.00 7.81 6.75
CA TYR A 103 -2.06 7.93 5.64
C TYR A 103 -2.75 8.21 4.30
N GLY A 104 -4.03 7.83 4.15
CA GLY A 104 -4.83 8.01 2.93
C GLY A 104 -4.85 6.81 1.97
N ILE A 105 -4.39 5.64 2.42
CA ILE A 105 -4.40 4.38 1.64
C ILE A 105 -5.84 3.87 1.51
N ILE A 106 -6.59 3.89 2.61
CA ILE A 106 -8.00 3.51 2.67
C ILE A 106 -8.83 4.66 3.24
N ASP A 107 -10.15 4.57 3.12
CA ASP A 107 -11.07 5.60 3.59
C ASP A 107 -11.71 5.24 4.94
N LYS A 108 -11.88 3.95 5.24
CA LYS A 108 -12.50 3.49 6.49
C LYS A 108 -12.10 2.08 6.91
N VAL A 109 -12.17 1.83 8.21
CA VAL A 109 -12.11 0.49 8.80
C VAL A 109 -13.53 -0.03 8.97
N VAL A 110 -13.78 -1.27 8.56
CA VAL A 110 -15.10 -1.91 8.67
C VAL A 110 -15.12 -2.79 9.91
N TYR A 111 -16.01 -2.47 10.84
CA TYR A 111 -16.20 -3.20 12.10
C TYR A 111 -17.43 -4.10 12.02
N ASN A 112 -17.46 -5.18 12.81
CA ASN A 112 -18.67 -5.95 13.02
C ASN A 112 -19.39 -5.46 14.29
N GLU A 113 -20.64 -5.88 14.51
CA GLU A 113 -21.45 -5.49 15.67
C GLU A 113 -20.82 -5.85 17.03
N ARG A 114 -19.81 -6.75 17.04
CA ARG A 114 -19.18 -7.28 18.25
C ARG A 114 -17.87 -6.60 18.63
N GLY A 115 -17.36 -5.67 17.85
CA GLY A 115 -16.07 -5.04 18.15
C GLY A 115 -15.83 -3.75 17.40
N SER A 116 -15.44 -2.69 18.11
CA SER A 116 -15.21 -1.33 17.60
C SER A 116 -13.75 -0.93 17.56
N GLN A 117 -12.81 -1.87 17.81
CA GLN A 117 -11.39 -1.56 17.96
C GLN A 117 -10.51 -2.23 16.90
N ASP A 118 -9.48 -1.50 16.49
CA ASP A 118 -8.38 -2.01 15.67
C ASP A 118 -7.54 -2.99 16.49
N ARG A 119 -7.51 -4.25 16.06
CA ARG A 119 -6.73 -5.35 16.65
C ARG A 119 -5.82 -6.00 15.60
N GLY A 120 -5.30 -5.18 14.69
CA GLY A 120 -4.34 -5.62 13.69
C GLY A 120 -3.01 -6.00 14.34
N VAL A 121 -2.31 -6.96 13.74
CA VAL A 121 -1.00 -7.43 14.20
C VAL A 121 -0.02 -6.26 14.39
N VAL A 122 -0.04 -5.27 13.48
CA VAL A 122 0.79 -4.07 13.59
C VAL A 122 0.43 -3.22 14.81
N SER A 123 -0.85 -3.03 15.08
CA SER A 123 -1.35 -2.30 16.25
C SER A 123 -0.87 -2.94 17.55
N ASP A 124 -0.91 -4.28 17.60
CA ASP A 124 -0.49 -5.04 18.78
C ASP A 124 1.04 -5.04 18.96
N LEU A 125 1.81 -5.20 17.87
CA LEU A 125 3.27 -5.14 17.91
C LEU A 125 3.79 -3.76 18.38
N LYS A 126 3.15 -2.67 17.93
CA LYS A 126 3.49 -1.31 18.35
C LYS A 126 3.15 -1.05 19.82
N LYS A 127 1.97 -1.50 20.28
CA LYS A 127 1.62 -1.45 21.72
C LYS A 127 2.63 -2.22 22.57
N ALA A 128 3.16 -3.31 22.05
CA ALA A 128 4.20 -4.11 22.69
C ALA A 128 5.64 -3.55 22.49
N GLN A 129 5.80 -2.41 21.80
CA GLN A 129 7.10 -1.79 21.49
C GLN A 129 8.08 -2.70 20.75
N LEU A 130 7.57 -3.62 19.93
CA LEU A 130 8.39 -4.56 19.15
C LEU A 130 8.77 -4.02 17.76
N ILE A 131 8.05 -3.02 17.26
CA ILE A 131 8.27 -2.31 16.00
C ILE A 131 7.88 -0.84 16.10
#